data_AF-A0A0V1CZA7-F1
#
_entry.id   AF-A0A0V1CZA7-F1
#
_cell.length_a   1.000
_cell.length_b   1.000
_cell.length_c   1.000
_cell.angle_alpha   90.00
_cell.angle_beta   90.00
_cell.angle_gamma   90.00
#
_symmetry.space_group_name_H-M   'P 1'
#
loop_
_entity.id
_entity.type
_entity.pdbx_description
1 polymer ?
#
loop_
_entity_poly.entity_id
_entity_poly.type
_entity_poly.pdbx_seq_one_letter_code
_entity_poly.pdbx_strand_id
1 'polypeptide(L)' 'MGLISKIDKKTFLFLNIQWLLKTSEARSMAFYKGLSEKSKVHGDDFKNR' A
#
# COMPACT_ATOMS: atom_id res chain seq x y z
N MET A 1 18.44 28.29 2.09
CA MET A 1 18.23 27.07 2.89
C MET A 1 17.36 27.44 4.10
N GLY A 2 16.03 27.49 3.98
CA GLY A 2 15.20 27.92 5.11
C GLY A 2 13.74 28.20 4.78
N LEU A 3 12.92 27.14 4.77
CA LEU A 3 11.45 27.23 4.80
C LEU A 3 10.81 26.18 5.73
N ILE A 4 11.61 25.32 6.36
CA ILE A 4 11.13 24.24 7.24
C ILE A 4 10.75 24.75 8.65
N SER A 5 11.05 26.01 8.99
CA SER A 5 11.06 26.50 10.38
C SER A 5 9.70 26.67 11.06
N LYS A 6 8.57 26.38 10.39
CA LYS A 6 7.22 26.49 11.00
C LYS A 6 6.25 25.43 10.45
N ILE A 7 6.50 24.16 10.74
CA ILE A 7 5.46 23.12 10.61
C ILE A 7 4.76 23.00 11.96
N ASP A 8 3.45 23.23 11.97
CA ASP A 8 2.64 23.01 13.16
C ASP A 8 2.44 21.51 13.40
N LYS A 9 2.20 21.13 14.67
CA LYS A 9 2.04 19.71 15.03
C LYS A 9 0.88 19.04 14.28
N LYS A 10 -0.15 19.82 13.87
CA LYS A 10 -1.32 19.31 13.15
C LYS A 10 -0.98 19.02 11.68
N THR A 11 -0.23 19.89 11.00
CA THR A 11 0.28 19.61 9.65
C THR A 11 1.27 18.46 9.63
N PHE A 12 2.13 18.33 10.66
CA PHE A 12 3.01 17.17 10.77
C PHE A 12 2.24 15.85 10.89
N LEU A 13 1.23 15.80 11.77
CA LEU A 13 0.39 14.61 11.94
C LEU A 13 -0.38 14.25 10.67
N PHE A 14 -0.94 15.26 9.98
CA PHE A 14 -1.64 15.05 8.72
C PHE A 14 -0.72 14.45 7.64
N LEU A 15 0.48 15.01 7.47
CA LEU A 15 1.46 14.49 6.52
C LEU A 15 1.88 13.06 6.85
N ASN A 16 2.04 12.73 8.13
CA ASN A 16 2.40 11.38 8.58
C ASN A 16 1.31 10.35 8.25
N ILE A 17 0.04 10.70 8.50
CA ILE A 17 -1.09 9.82 8.18
C ILE A 17 -1.22 9.63 6.66
N GLN A 18 -1.09 10.70 5.87
CA GLN A 18 -1.12 10.62 4.41
C GLN A 18 -0.02 9.72 3.85
N TRP A 19 1.18 9.82 4.40
CA TRP A 19 2.31 8.97 4.01
C TRP A 19 2.07 7.51 4.38
N LEU A 20 1.62 7.26 5.62
CA LEU A 20 1.31 5.91 6.10
C LEU A 20 0.24 5.23 5.24
N LEU A 21 -0.81 5.97 4.84
CA LEU A 21 -1.87 5.47 3.97
C LEU A 21 -1.34 5.11 2.58
N LYS A 22 -0.62 6.02 1.91
CA LYS A 22 -0.02 5.74 0.59
C LYS A 22 0.90 4.52 0.61
N THR A 23 1.74 4.41 1.65
CA THR A 23 2.66 3.28 1.80
C THR A 23 1.94 1.97 2.16
N SER A 24 0.81 2.05 2.88
CA SER A 24 -0.03 0.89 3.16
C SER A 24 -0.76 0.41 1.90
N GLU A 25 -1.36 1.33 1.15
CA GLU A 25 -2.11 1.06 -0.08
C GLU A 25 -1.22 0.42 -1.14
N ALA A 26 -0.03 0.97 -1.39
CA ALA A 26 0.92 0.40 -2.33
C ALA A 26 1.35 -1.03 -1.95
N ARG A 27 1.60 -1.28 -0.66
CA ARG A 27 1.95 -2.63 -0.16
C ARG A 27 0.78 -3.60 -0.29
N SER A 28 -0.43 -3.17 0.04
CA SER A 28 -1.65 -3.98 -0.06
C SER A 28 -1.95 -4.35 -1.52
N MET A 29 -1.79 -3.41 -2.45
CA MET A 29 -2.00 -3.63 -3.88
C MET A 29 -0.99 -4.63 -4.45
N ALA A 30 0.28 -4.53 -4.06
CA ALA A 30 1.33 -5.48 -4.44
C ALA A 30 1.05 -6.88 -3.88
N PHE A 31 0.59 -6.96 -2.62
CA PHE A 31 0.21 -8.22 -1.99
C PHE A 31 -1.00 -8.86 -2.65
N TYR A 32 -2.07 -8.10 -2.93
CA TYR A 32 -3.25 -8.58 -3.63
C TYR A 32 -2.90 -9.10 -5.02
N LYS A 33 -2.05 -8.39 -5.76
CA LYS A 33 -1.58 -8.83 -7.08
C LYS A 33 -0.81 -10.15 -6.99
N GLY A 34 0.15 -10.25 -6.06
CA GLY A 34 0.91 -11.48 -5.84
C GLY A 34 0.03 -12.67 -5.39
N LEU A 35 -0.99 -12.43 -4.55
CA LEU A 35 -1.97 -13.45 -4.18
C LEU A 35 -2.85 -13.86 -5.35
N SER A 36 -3.31 -12.91 -6.17
CA SER A 36 -4.12 -13.19 -7.36
C SER A 36 -3.35 -14.04 -8.37
N GLU A 37 -2.06 -13.74 -8.60
CA GLU A 37 -1.19 -14.55 -9.45
C GLU A 37 -1.01 -15.97 -8.91
N LYS A 38 -0.82 -16.12 -7.59
CA LYS A 38 -0.70 -17.43 -6.96
C LYS A 38 -2.01 -18.24 -6.96
N SER A 39 -3.15 -17.56 -6.83
CA SER A 39 -4.48 -18.18 -6.84
C SER A 39 -4.85 -18.73 -8.23
N LYS A 40 -4.43 -18.05 -9.31
CA LYS A 40 -4.64 -18.53 -10.69
C LYS A 40 -3.92 -19.85 -10.98
N VAL A 41 -2.71 -20.05 -10.44
CA VAL A 41 -1.91 -21.27 -10.65
C VAL A 41 -2.57 -22.53 -10.06
N HIS A 42 -3.44 -22.40 -9.05
CA HIS A 42 -4.17 -23.54 -8.48
C HIS A 42 -5.61 -23.66 -9.00
N GLY A 43 -6.20 -22.62 -9.59
CA GLY A 43 -7.60 -22.63 -10.03
C GLY A 43 -7.87 -23.40 -11.33
N ASP A 44 -6.88 -23.47 -12.23
CA ASP A 44 -7.03 -24.14 -13.52
C ASP A 44 -6.94 -25.68 -13.42
N ASP A 45 -6.31 -26.20 -12.37
CA ASP A 45 -6.10 -27.66 -12.21
C ASP A 45 -7.33 -28.38 -11.58
N PHE A 46 -8.25 -27.63 -10.94
CA PHE A 46 -9.50 -28.18 -10.39
C PHE A 46 -10.60 -28.40 -11.45
N LYS A 47 -10.40 -27.90 -12.67
CA LYS A 47 -11.41 -28.00 -13.76
C LYS A 47 -11.31 -29.28 -14.58
N ASN A 48 -10.36 -30.17 -14.30
CA ASN A 48 -10.11 -31.35 -15.13
C ASN A 48 -9.99 -32.67 -14.35
N ARG A 49 -10.78 -32.84 -13.28
CA ARG A 49 -10.95 -34.13 -12.61
C ARG A 49 -12.43 -34.48 -12.46
#